data_AF-A0A964ETE5-F1
#
_entry.id   AF-A0A964ETE5-F1
#
_cell.length_a   1.000
_cell.length_b   1.000
_cell.length_c   1.000
_cell.angle_alpha   90.00
_cell.angle_beta   90.00
_cell.angle_gamma   90.00
#
_symmetry.space_group_name_H-M   'P 1'
#
loop_
_entity.id
_entity.type
_entity.pdbx_description
1 polymer ?
#
loop_
_entity_poly.entity_id
_entity_poly.type
_entity_poly.pdbx_seq_one_letter_code
_entity_poly.pdbx_strand_id
1 'polypeptide(L)'
;MLSRTLKHACRLLAGLALVMATVPQLAAGDFGFPTRRALGLSGLLDAPPTPLVVTDAGSRRGHRDVQIQVPFYSQLEGGHGFRAGPRACFRAAVAMAADARGLYGEGEGAAVLGPGSRIQVGLAEDRSGRLVDIDREEAAIAIRYIDAELDAGRPVVVGASYKEARYNVDGLTDHFVVIDGRVTVGGQLRYTLLDPATRDPERARAWFIVGPEGRLIREGNTAGRDVASRRLEVSMVRRSRE
;
A
#
# COMPACT_ATOMS: atom_id res chain seq x y z
N MET A 1 -65.27 -5.82 20.51
CA MET A 1 -65.26 -4.35 20.65
C MET A 1 -64.10 -3.83 19.81
N LEU A 2 -64.33 -3.49 18.53
CA LEU A 2 -64.53 -2.11 18.02
C LEU A 2 -63.32 -1.19 18.33
N SER A 3 -62.35 -1.05 17.42
CA SER A 3 -62.27 -0.06 16.31
C SER A 3 -62.20 1.40 16.77
N ARG A 4 -61.12 2.10 16.39
CA ARG A 4 -61.07 3.55 16.06
C ARG A 4 -59.68 3.94 15.49
N THR A 5 -59.56 4.14 14.17
CA THR A 5 -59.47 5.44 13.41
C THR A 5 -58.11 6.16 13.55
N LEU A 6 -57.22 6.25 12.55
CA LEU A 6 -57.24 6.91 11.21
C LEU A 6 -57.40 8.45 11.25
N LYS A 7 -56.62 9.13 10.39
CA LYS A 7 -56.50 10.58 10.03
C LYS A 7 -55.23 11.25 10.59
N HIS A 8 -54.35 11.93 9.84
CA HIS A 8 -54.50 12.72 8.62
C HIS A 8 -53.25 12.66 7.72
N ALA A 9 -53.51 12.71 6.40
CA ALA A 9 -52.58 13.14 5.38
C ALA A 9 -52.63 14.67 5.22
N CYS A 10 -51.53 15.33 4.88
CA CYS A 10 -51.56 16.47 3.97
C CYS A 10 -50.19 16.77 3.32
N ARG A 11 -50.26 17.12 2.04
CA ARG A 11 -49.18 17.36 1.07
C ARG A 11 -48.70 18.82 1.10
N LEU A 12 -47.45 19.06 0.70
CA LEU A 12 -46.93 20.26 0.02
C LEU A 12 -45.50 19.91 -0.48
N LEU A 13 -45.27 19.50 -1.72
CA LEU A 13 -45.16 20.23 -3.00
C LEU A 13 -44.17 21.41 -3.05
N ALA A 14 -43.25 21.26 -4.01
CA ALA A 14 -42.57 22.26 -4.84
C ALA A 14 -41.39 23.06 -4.25
N GLY A 15 -40.24 22.90 -4.91
CA GLY A 15 -39.03 23.72 -4.70
C GLY A 15 -37.85 23.25 -5.55
N LEU A 16 -38.06 23.01 -6.85
CA LEU A 16 -36.97 22.79 -7.82
C LEU A 16 -36.51 24.17 -8.30
N ALA A 17 -35.37 24.65 -7.81
CA ALA A 17 -34.70 25.84 -8.33
C ALA A 17 -33.45 25.42 -9.10
N LEU A 18 -33.61 25.37 -10.42
CA LEU A 18 -32.56 25.27 -11.41
C LEU A 18 -31.84 26.64 -11.48
N VAL A 19 -30.61 26.74 -10.95
CA VAL A 19 -29.74 27.90 -11.19
C VAL A 19 -28.80 27.55 -12.33
N MET A 20 -29.19 27.96 -13.53
CA MET A 20 -28.29 28.05 -14.69
C MET A 20 -27.35 29.23 -14.46
N ALA A 21 -26.12 28.96 -14.03
CA ALA A 21 -25.06 29.96 -14.03
C ALA A 21 -24.45 30.03 -15.44
N THR A 22 -24.73 31.14 -16.11
CA THR A 22 -24.15 31.55 -17.38
C THR A 22 -22.64 31.77 -17.23
N VAL A 23 -21.86 31.14 -18.11
CA VAL A 23 -20.42 31.36 -18.30
C VAL A 23 -20.20 32.70 -18.99
N PRO A 24 -19.45 33.66 -18.42
CA PRO A 24 -18.99 34.81 -19.17
C PRO A 24 -17.74 34.41 -19.98
N GLN A 25 -17.89 34.53 -21.29
CA GLN A 25 -16.83 34.44 -22.29
C GLN A 25 -16.00 35.73 -22.21
N LEU A 26 -14.72 35.61 -21.84
CA LEU A 26 -13.77 36.72 -21.81
C LEU A 26 -12.56 36.41 -22.69
N ALA A 27 -12.54 37.13 -23.80
CA ALA A 27 -11.42 37.69 -24.56
C ALA A 27 -10.11 36.88 -24.66
N ALA A 28 -9.84 36.45 -25.90
CA ALA A 28 -8.50 36.21 -26.41
C ALA A 28 -7.67 37.51 -26.29
N GLY A 29 -6.60 37.44 -25.51
CA GLY A 29 -5.56 38.46 -25.46
C GLY A 29 -4.31 37.96 -26.17
N ASP A 30 -3.96 38.65 -27.26
CA ASP A 30 -2.70 38.54 -27.99
C ASP A 30 -1.50 38.68 -27.04
N PHE A 31 -0.67 37.64 -26.97
CA PHE A 31 0.73 37.77 -26.55
C PHE A 31 1.61 37.22 -27.66
N GLY A 32 2.01 38.14 -28.55
CA GLY A 32 3.07 37.91 -29.51
C GLY A 32 4.41 37.73 -28.82
N PHE A 33 5.08 36.61 -29.10
CA PHE A 33 6.51 36.45 -28.90
C PHE A 33 7.19 36.22 -30.25
N PRO A 34 8.38 36.82 -30.47
CA PRO A 34 8.99 36.90 -31.78
C PRO A 34 9.52 35.55 -32.27
N THR A 35 9.21 35.26 -33.52
CA THR A 35 9.83 34.23 -34.35
C THR A 35 11.35 34.36 -34.38
N ARG A 36 12.07 33.35 -33.88
CA ARG A 36 13.44 33.08 -34.31
C ARG A 36 13.44 31.89 -35.27
N ARG A 37 13.98 32.17 -36.45
CA ARG A 37 14.26 31.24 -37.53
C ARG A 37 15.12 30.06 -37.08
N ALA A 38 14.78 28.93 -37.70
CA ALA A 38 15.49 27.67 -37.75
C ALA A 38 16.98 27.80 -38.07
N LEU A 39 17.78 26.99 -37.36
CA LEU A 39 18.89 26.24 -37.93
C LEU A 39 18.68 24.79 -37.50
N GLY A 40 18.56 23.91 -38.49
CA GLY A 40 18.18 22.52 -38.30
C GLY A 40 19.30 21.67 -37.71
N LEU A 41 18.89 20.67 -36.94
CA LEU A 41 19.54 19.37 -36.91
C LEU A 41 18.42 18.33 -36.86
N SER A 42 18.26 17.61 -37.97
CA SER A 42 17.41 16.44 -38.09
C SER A 42 17.98 15.29 -37.27
N GLY A 43 17.09 14.53 -36.63
CA GLY A 43 17.32 13.14 -36.25
C GLY A 43 17.46 12.88 -34.75
N LEU A 44 16.36 12.43 -34.13
CA LEU A 44 16.25 11.32 -33.15
C LEU A 44 14.96 11.49 -32.35
N LEU A 45 13.81 11.03 -32.84
CA LEU A 45 12.66 10.71 -31.98
C LEU A 45 11.89 9.53 -32.61
N ASP A 46 11.46 8.64 -31.72
CA ASP A 46 10.66 7.43 -31.91
C ASP A 46 11.39 6.13 -32.31
N ALA A 47 12.18 5.62 -31.35
CA ALA A 47 12.33 4.17 -31.20
C ALA A 47 11.37 3.69 -30.09
N PRO A 48 10.53 2.65 -30.32
CA PRO A 48 9.75 2.04 -29.26
C PRO A 48 10.67 1.47 -28.17
N PRO A 49 10.24 1.41 -26.90
CA PRO A 49 11.07 0.84 -25.84
C PRO A 49 11.41 -0.61 -26.21
N THR A 50 12.69 -0.89 -26.36
CA THR A 50 13.20 -2.23 -26.62
C THR A 50 12.68 -3.16 -25.51
N PRO A 51 12.06 -4.31 -25.83
CA PRO A 51 11.74 -5.29 -24.81
C PRO A 51 13.05 -5.72 -24.14
N LEU A 52 13.12 -5.54 -22.81
CA LEU A 52 14.23 -6.06 -22.02
C LEU A 52 14.24 -7.58 -22.19
N VAL A 53 15.18 -8.06 -22.98
CA VAL A 53 15.52 -9.48 -23.07
C VAL A 53 15.99 -9.90 -21.68
N VAL A 54 15.17 -10.67 -20.97
CA VAL A 54 15.54 -11.32 -19.72
C VAL A 54 16.55 -12.41 -20.06
N THR A 55 17.84 -12.07 -20.01
CA THR A 55 18.89 -13.08 -19.90
C THR A 55 19.03 -13.47 -18.43
N ASP A 56 18.60 -14.69 -18.12
CA ASP A 56 18.76 -15.40 -16.85
C ASP A 56 20.24 -15.70 -16.54
N ALA A 57 21.03 -14.66 -16.25
CA ALA A 57 22.46 -14.79 -15.96
C ALA A 57 23.05 -13.63 -15.13
N GLY A 58 22.27 -12.97 -14.27
CA GLY A 58 22.79 -11.82 -13.52
C GLY A 58 21.97 -11.35 -12.33
N SER A 59 21.96 -12.11 -11.23
CA SER A 59 22.09 -11.55 -9.87
C SER A 59 22.14 -12.66 -8.82
N ARG A 60 23.35 -13.15 -8.54
CA ARG A 60 23.69 -13.71 -7.22
C ARG A 60 24.54 -12.70 -6.44
N ARG A 61 24.18 -11.41 -6.46
CA ARG A 61 24.55 -10.58 -5.31
C ARG A 61 23.64 -11.05 -4.19
N GLY A 62 24.19 -11.81 -3.24
CA GLY A 62 23.43 -12.22 -2.06
C GLY A 62 22.77 -10.99 -1.44
N HIS A 63 21.48 -11.09 -1.09
CA HIS A 63 20.79 -10.00 -0.41
C HIS A 63 21.57 -9.67 0.86
N ARG A 64 22.03 -8.41 0.98
CA ARG A 64 22.62 -7.94 2.23
C ARG A 64 21.53 -7.85 3.28
N ASP A 65 21.87 -8.21 4.52
CA ASP A 65 21.00 -7.99 5.66
C ASP A 65 20.80 -6.49 5.87
N VAL A 66 19.56 -6.09 6.15
CA VAL A 66 19.15 -4.71 6.34
C VAL A 66 18.18 -4.66 7.51
N GLN A 67 18.39 -3.70 8.42
CA GLN A 67 17.44 -3.36 9.46
C GLN A 67 17.33 -1.84 9.56
N ILE A 68 16.13 -1.34 9.39
CA ILE A 68 15.79 0.08 9.47
C ILE A 68 15.31 0.37 10.89
N GLN A 69 15.67 1.55 11.41
CA GLN A 69 15.13 2.01 12.69
C GLN A 69 13.73 2.56 12.48
N VAL A 70 12.72 1.72 12.74
CA VAL A 70 11.30 2.07 12.67
C VAL A 70 10.74 2.07 14.10
N PRO A 71 10.11 3.18 14.57
CA PRO A 71 9.43 3.17 15.86
C PRO A 71 8.22 2.23 15.80
N PHE A 72 7.90 1.57 16.92
CA PHE A 72 6.68 0.78 17.00
C PHE A 72 5.51 1.63 17.50
N TYR A 73 4.43 1.68 16.71
CA TYR A 73 3.15 2.28 17.10
C TYR A 73 2.01 1.28 17.03
N SER A 74 1.36 1.06 18.17
CA SER A 74 0.16 0.23 18.23
C SER A 74 -1.03 0.93 17.59
N GLN A 75 -1.81 0.22 16.78
CA GLN A 75 -3.09 0.74 16.29
C GLN A 75 -4.11 0.96 17.42
N LEU A 76 -3.87 0.39 18.61
CA LEU A 76 -4.78 0.40 19.75
C LEU A 76 -4.45 1.50 20.77
N GLU A 77 -3.46 2.33 20.47
CA GLU A 77 -2.92 3.39 21.33
C GLU A 77 -2.88 4.72 20.59
N GLY A 78 -3.20 5.80 21.30
CA GLY A 78 -3.17 7.17 20.77
C GLY A 78 -1.82 7.84 21.00
N GLY A 79 -1.65 9.06 20.50
CA GLY A 79 -0.44 9.86 20.72
C GLY A 79 0.57 9.84 19.57
N HIS A 80 0.26 9.13 18.47
CA HIS A 80 1.15 8.94 17.31
C HIS A 80 0.62 9.63 16.05
N GLY A 81 -0.11 10.75 16.19
CA GLY A 81 -0.63 11.49 15.04
C GLY A 81 -1.83 10.85 14.30
N PHE A 82 -2.41 9.78 14.84
CA PHE A 82 -3.63 9.16 14.29
C PHE A 82 -4.65 8.77 15.36
N ARG A 83 -5.91 8.61 14.94
CA ARG A 83 -6.97 8.05 15.81
C ARG A 83 -6.83 6.53 15.92
N ALA A 84 -6.54 6.07 17.13
CA ALA A 84 -6.48 4.67 17.52
C ALA A 84 -7.80 3.92 17.31
N GLY A 85 -7.72 2.61 17.10
CA GLY A 85 -8.86 1.70 17.05
C GLY A 85 -8.57 0.39 16.30
N PRO A 86 -9.50 -0.57 16.35
CA PRO A 86 -9.33 -1.91 15.75
C PRO A 86 -9.20 -1.91 14.21
N ARG A 87 -9.42 -0.77 13.56
CA ARG A 87 -9.30 -0.56 12.10
C ARG A 87 -8.26 0.51 11.76
N ALA A 88 -7.33 0.79 12.67
CA ALA A 88 -6.33 1.84 12.49
C ALA A 88 -4.97 1.31 11.97
N CYS A 89 -4.87 0.03 11.59
CA CYS A 89 -3.63 -0.60 11.09
C CYS A 89 -2.93 0.23 10.01
N PHE A 90 -3.65 0.66 8.97
CA PHE A 90 -3.05 1.48 7.91
C PHE A 90 -2.48 2.79 8.43
N ARG A 91 -3.21 3.50 9.31
CA ARG A 91 -2.73 4.77 9.88
C ARG A 91 -1.52 4.58 10.77
N ALA A 92 -1.51 3.52 11.58
CA ALA A 92 -0.35 3.15 12.39
C ALA A 92 0.85 2.80 11.53
N ALA A 93 0.67 1.99 10.49
CA ALA A 93 1.74 1.62 9.56
C ALA A 93 2.33 2.82 8.81
N VAL A 94 1.48 3.75 8.36
CA VAL A 94 1.93 5.00 7.72
C VAL A 94 2.69 5.89 8.71
N ALA A 95 2.22 6.02 9.95
CA ALA A 95 2.92 6.80 10.97
C ALA A 95 4.29 6.19 11.31
N MET A 96 4.37 4.86 11.49
CA MET A 96 5.64 4.17 11.72
C MET A 96 6.61 4.37 10.54
N ALA A 97 6.12 4.26 9.31
CA ALA A 97 6.94 4.46 8.13
C ALA A 97 7.45 5.91 8.01
N ALA A 98 6.59 6.90 8.29
CA ALA A 98 6.94 8.33 8.24
C ALA A 98 7.94 8.75 9.33
N ASP A 99 7.86 8.14 10.52
CA ASP A 99 8.75 8.46 11.66
C ASP A 99 10.01 7.58 11.72
N ALA A 100 10.24 6.74 10.71
CA ALA A 100 11.45 5.93 10.59
C ALA A 100 12.69 6.80 10.39
N ARG A 101 13.84 6.32 10.89
CA ARG A 101 15.12 7.05 10.88
C ARG A 101 16.16 6.47 9.92
N GLY A 102 15.73 5.77 8.86
CA GLY A 102 16.67 5.24 7.88
C GLY A 102 17.58 4.11 8.38
N LEU A 103 18.64 3.85 7.61
CA LEU A 103 19.74 2.97 8.02
C LEU A 103 20.58 3.67 9.07
N TYR A 104 20.95 2.96 10.15
CA TYR A 104 21.82 3.48 11.22
C TYR A 104 21.31 4.75 11.94
N GLY A 105 20.05 5.14 11.75
CA GLY A 105 19.51 6.39 12.30
C GLY A 105 19.77 7.62 11.41
N GLU A 106 20.33 7.40 10.22
CA GLU A 106 20.67 8.40 9.22
C GLU A 106 19.77 8.22 7.99
N GLY A 107 18.59 8.84 8.02
CA GLY A 107 17.67 8.87 6.89
C GLY A 107 16.33 9.47 7.26
N GLU A 108 15.53 9.73 6.23
CA GLU A 108 14.16 10.21 6.37
C GLU A 108 13.18 9.04 6.28
N GLY A 109 12.06 9.13 6.99
CA GLY A 109 10.99 8.16 6.89
C GLY A 109 10.33 8.15 5.52
N ALA A 110 9.46 7.17 5.27
CA ALA A 110 8.83 6.97 3.99
C ALA A 110 7.45 7.66 3.91
N ALA A 111 7.28 8.53 2.91
CA ALA A 111 6.00 9.17 2.62
C ALA A 111 5.10 8.28 1.76
N VAL A 112 4.29 7.44 2.42
CA VAL A 112 3.42 6.44 1.77
C VAL A 112 2.36 7.09 0.86
N LEU A 113 2.34 6.70 -0.41
CA LEU A 113 1.41 7.20 -1.42
C LEU A 113 0.00 6.61 -1.26
N GLY A 114 -0.96 7.22 -1.95
CA GLY A 114 -2.36 6.81 -1.99
C GLY A 114 -2.62 5.44 -2.67
N PRO A 115 -3.83 4.88 -2.54
CA PRO A 115 -4.16 3.54 -3.04
C PRO A 115 -4.07 3.37 -4.56
N GLY A 116 -4.09 4.46 -5.33
CA GLY A 116 -3.89 4.42 -6.78
C GLY A 116 -2.45 4.11 -7.21
N SER A 117 -1.47 4.23 -6.30
CA SER A 117 -0.05 3.97 -6.57
C SER A 117 0.43 2.66 -5.95
N ARG A 118 -0.47 1.70 -5.73
CA ARG A 118 -0.12 0.38 -5.16
C ARG A 118 0.41 -0.57 -6.23
N ILE A 119 1.20 -1.54 -5.79
CA ILE A 119 1.52 -2.76 -6.56
C ILE A 119 0.53 -3.81 -6.08
N GLN A 120 -0.36 -4.27 -6.95
CA GLN A 120 -1.43 -5.22 -6.61
C GLN A 120 -0.93 -6.64 -6.85
N VAL A 121 -0.84 -7.45 -5.80
CA VAL A 121 -0.30 -8.82 -5.87
C VAL A 121 -1.42 -9.85 -5.85
N GLY A 122 -2.34 -9.75 -4.88
CA GLY A 122 -3.47 -10.66 -4.77
C GLY A 122 -4.59 -10.31 -5.75
N LEU A 123 -5.19 -11.31 -6.39
CA LEU A 123 -6.32 -11.16 -7.31
C LEU A 123 -7.61 -11.79 -6.75
N ALA A 124 -7.46 -12.86 -5.96
CA ALA A 124 -8.57 -13.50 -5.26
C ALA A 124 -8.10 -14.21 -3.98
N GLU A 125 -9.02 -14.39 -3.03
CA GLU A 125 -8.80 -15.11 -1.78
C GLU A 125 -9.90 -16.15 -1.52
N ASP A 126 -9.59 -17.14 -0.69
CA ASP A 126 -10.60 -18.03 -0.12
C ASP A 126 -11.19 -17.48 1.19
N ARG A 127 -12.17 -18.20 1.75
CA ARG A 127 -12.85 -17.81 3.00
C ARG A 127 -11.94 -17.69 4.22
N SER A 128 -10.72 -18.26 4.14
CA SER A 128 -9.72 -18.19 5.20
C SER A 128 -8.75 -17.02 5.04
N GLY A 129 -8.88 -16.21 3.98
CA GLY A 129 -7.93 -15.15 3.63
C GLY A 129 -6.63 -15.67 3.01
N ARG A 130 -6.61 -16.92 2.52
CA ARG A 130 -5.50 -17.39 1.68
C ARG A 130 -5.71 -16.85 0.28
N LEU A 131 -4.69 -16.22 -0.30
CA LEU A 131 -4.74 -15.80 -1.70
C LEU A 131 -4.79 -17.07 -2.57
N VAL A 132 -5.85 -17.24 -3.36
CA VAL A 132 -5.98 -18.37 -4.30
C VAL A 132 -5.58 -17.99 -5.71
N ASP A 133 -5.52 -16.70 -5.99
CA ASP A 133 -5.05 -16.16 -7.26
C ASP A 133 -4.13 -14.96 -7.01
N ILE A 134 -3.00 -14.93 -7.71
CA ILE A 134 -1.99 -13.88 -7.60
C ILE A 134 -1.47 -13.51 -8.99
N ASP A 135 -1.11 -12.24 -9.14
CA ASP A 135 -0.33 -11.78 -10.28
C ASP A 135 1.16 -12.00 -9.99
N ARG A 136 1.77 -12.94 -10.72
CA ARG A 136 3.17 -13.32 -10.52
C ARG A 136 4.15 -12.24 -10.97
N GLU A 137 3.79 -11.47 -11.99
CA GLU A 137 4.63 -10.39 -12.48
C GLU A 137 4.65 -9.24 -11.47
N GLU A 138 3.47 -8.87 -10.96
CA GLU A 138 3.34 -7.87 -9.89
C GLU A 138 3.96 -8.35 -8.57
N ALA A 139 3.89 -9.64 -8.24
CA ALA A 139 4.60 -10.20 -7.08
C ALA A 139 6.12 -10.01 -7.21
N ALA A 140 6.68 -10.26 -8.39
CA ALA A 140 8.11 -10.04 -8.64
C ALA A 140 8.46 -8.54 -8.61
N ILE A 141 7.60 -7.66 -9.13
CA ILE A 141 7.75 -6.20 -9.03
C ILE A 141 7.72 -5.75 -7.57
N ALA A 142 6.79 -6.29 -6.77
CA ALA A 142 6.65 -6.00 -5.35
C ALA A 142 7.93 -6.33 -4.57
N ILE A 143 8.49 -7.52 -4.78
CA ILE A 143 9.74 -7.93 -4.14
C ILE A 143 10.89 -7.00 -4.52
N ARG A 144 11.08 -6.71 -5.82
CA ARG A 144 12.13 -5.79 -6.28
C ARG A 144 11.97 -4.39 -5.69
N TYR A 145 10.74 -3.90 -5.60
CA TYR A 145 10.43 -2.62 -4.98
C TYR A 145 10.79 -2.62 -3.49
N ILE A 146 10.39 -3.67 -2.76
CA ILE A 146 10.74 -3.82 -1.34
C ILE A 146 12.25 -3.82 -1.16
N ASP A 147 12.99 -4.58 -1.96
CA ASP A 147 14.44 -4.62 -1.86
C ASP A 147 15.09 -3.28 -2.14
N ALA A 148 14.62 -2.55 -3.15
CA ALA A 148 15.13 -1.22 -3.48
C ALA A 148 14.87 -0.20 -2.36
N GLU A 149 13.68 -0.21 -1.77
CA GLU A 149 13.35 0.67 -0.64
C GLU A 149 14.21 0.34 0.59
N LEU A 150 14.34 -0.94 0.93
CA LEU A 150 15.19 -1.36 2.03
C LEU A 150 16.65 -0.98 1.79
N ASP A 151 17.12 -1.10 0.55
CA ASP A 151 18.48 -0.70 0.17
C ASP A 151 18.71 0.81 0.28
N ALA A 152 17.66 1.60 0.08
CA ALA A 152 17.64 3.04 0.30
C ALA A 152 17.37 3.43 1.77
N GLY A 153 17.19 2.45 2.67
CA GLY A 153 16.90 2.68 4.08
C GLY A 153 15.47 3.08 4.39
N ARG A 154 14.53 2.88 3.47
CA ARG A 154 13.12 3.22 3.65
C ARG A 154 12.29 1.98 3.98
N PRO A 155 11.45 2.03 5.03
CA PRO A 155 10.56 0.93 5.34
C PRO A 155 9.39 0.90 4.35
N VAL A 156 8.75 -0.27 4.22
CA VAL A 156 7.67 -0.46 3.24
C VAL A 156 6.37 -0.84 3.92
N VAL A 157 5.31 -0.09 3.66
CA VAL A 157 3.95 -0.46 4.11
C VAL A 157 3.35 -1.48 3.14
N VAL A 158 2.92 -2.61 3.66
CA VAL A 158 2.27 -3.66 2.88
C VAL A 158 0.87 -3.95 3.40
N GLY A 159 -0.04 -4.21 2.47
CA GLY A 159 -1.37 -4.74 2.75
C GLY A 159 -1.33 -6.27 2.73
N ALA A 160 -1.99 -6.90 3.71
CA ALA A 160 -2.09 -8.34 3.80
C ALA A 160 -3.54 -8.80 3.96
N SER A 161 -3.83 -9.97 3.39
CA SER A 161 -5.04 -10.74 3.65
C SER A 161 -4.81 -11.74 4.79
N TYR A 162 -5.82 -11.88 5.66
CA TYR A 162 -5.83 -12.90 6.71
C TYR A 162 -7.22 -13.50 6.98
N LYS A 163 -8.26 -12.93 6.37
CA LYS A 163 -9.64 -13.43 6.37
C LYS A 163 -10.34 -12.96 5.10
N GLU A 164 -11.50 -13.51 4.77
CA GLU A 164 -12.30 -12.90 3.71
C GLU A 164 -12.95 -11.61 4.22
N ALA A 165 -12.45 -10.43 3.79
CA ALA A 165 -13.16 -9.18 4.01
C ALA A 165 -12.90 -8.09 2.96
N ARG A 166 -13.97 -7.41 2.58
CA ARG A 166 -13.98 -6.39 1.52
C ARG A 166 -13.95 -4.97 2.09
N TYR A 167 -12.90 -4.63 2.85
CA TYR A 167 -12.79 -3.30 3.47
C TYR A 167 -11.96 -2.30 2.67
N ASN A 168 -10.98 -2.77 1.91
CA ASN A 168 -10.05 -1.94 1.16
C ASN A 168 -10.39 -1.91 -0.34
N VAL A 169 -9.79 -0.95 -1.06
CA VAL A 169 -10.08 -0.67 -2.48
C VAL A 169 -9.87 -1.87 -3.41
N ASP A 170 -9.05 -2.82 -3.00
CA ASP A 170 -8.74 -4.06 -3.70
C ASP A 170 -9.72 -5.18 -3.36
N GLY A 171 -10.54 -5.01 -2.32
CA GLY A 171 -11.49 -6.00 -1.85
C GLY A 171 -10.87 -7.23 -1.19
N LEU A 172 -9.55 -7.22 -0.93
CA LEU A 172 -8.77 -8.34 -0.40
C LEU A 172 -7.95 -7.96 0.84
N THR A 173 -7.41 -6.75 0.89
CA THR A 173 -6.56 -6.38 2.03
C THR A 173 -7.41 -6.22 3.29
N ASP A 174 -7.00 -6.85 4.38
CA ASP A 174 -7.63 -6.73 5.70
C ASP A 174 -6.80 -5.94 6.70
N HIS A 175 -5.48 -6.00 6.51
CA HIS A 175 -4.50 -5.59 7.49
C HIS A 175 -3.32 -4.89 6.82
N PHE A 176 -2.65 -4.03 7.58
CA PHE A 176 -1.45 -3.36 7.13
C PHE A 176 -0.35 -3.52 8.17
N VAL A 177 0.84 -3.83 7.69
CA VAL A 177 2.06 -3.97 8.49
C VAL A 177 3.20 -3.20 7.81
N VAL A 178 4.30 -3.02 8.51
CA VAL A 178 5.50 -2.38 7.98
C VAL A 178 6.60 -3.42 7.85
N ILE A 179 7.18 -3.55 6.67
CA ILE A 179 8.45 -4.26 6.46
C ILE A 179 9.58 -3.28 6.81
N ASP A 180 10.39 -3.64 7.79
CA ASP A 180 11.46 -2.79 8.35
C ASP A 180 12.87 -3.34 8.07
N GLY A 181 12.98 -4.44 7.34
CA GLY A 181 14.27 -5.06 7.07
C GLY A 181 14.18 -6.37 6.31
N ARG A 182 15.35 -6.97 6.11
CA ARG A 182 15.50 -8.32 5.59
C ARG A 182 16.75 -8.97 6.16
N VAL A 183 16.68 -10.28 6.34
CA VAL A 183 17.77 -11.10 6.89
C VAL A 183 17.80 -12.45 6.20
N THR A 184 19.00 -13.00 5.98
CA THR A 184 19.15 -14.39 5.53
C THR A 184 19.42 -15.32 6.71
N VAL A 185 18.49 -16.20 7.03
CA VAL A 185 18.63 -17.20 8.11
C VAL A 185 18.63 -18.60 7.52
N GLY A 186 19.72 -19.34 7.69
CA GLY A 186 19.83 -20.71 7.17
C GLY A 186 19.70 -20.82 5.65
N GLY A 187 20.11 -19.77 4.92
CA GLY A 187 19.98 -19.68 3.46
C GLY A 187 18.59 -19.25 2.96
N GLN A 188 17.62 -19.01 3.86
CA GLN A 188 16.31 -18.50 3.52
C GLN A 188 16.22 -17.00 3.77
N LEU A 189 15.87 -16.23 2.74
CA LEU A 189 15.57 -14.81 2.86
C LEU A 189 14.26 -14.61 3.63
N ARG A 190 14.30 -13.70 4.61
CA ARG A 190 13.16 -13.29 5.44
C ARG A 190 13.07 -11.78 5.45
N TYR A 191 11.87 -11.23 5.26
CA TYR A 191 11.61 -9.80 5.46
C TYR A 191 11.06 -9.59 6.86
N THR A 192 11.74 -8.79 7.68
CA THR A 192 11.28 -8.47 9.04
C THR A 192 10.11 -7.50 8.97
N LEU A 193 9.19 -7.60 9.94
CA LEU A 193 8.01 -6.74 9.97
C LEU A 193 7.61 -6.30 11.38
N LEU A 194 6.87 -5.19 11.44
CA LEU A 194 6.16 -4.66 12.60
C LEU A 194 4.64 -4.66 12.36
N ASP A 195 3.93 -5.42 13.18
CA ASP A 195 2.48 -5.58 13.15
C ASP A 195 1.80 -4.67 14.21
N PRO A 196 1.03 -3.65 13.79
CA PRO A 196 0.43 -2.71 14.74
C PRO A 196 -0.78 -3.29 15.50
N ALA A 197 -1.20 -4.54 15.25
CA ALA A 197 -2.40 -5.15 15.84
C ALA A 197 -2.26 -5.53 17.34
N THR A 198 -1.14 -5.23 17.98
CA THR A 198 -0.86 -5.51 19.39
C THR A 198 -0.38 -4.25 20.11
N ARG A 199 -0.40 -4.24 21.44
CA ARG A 199 0.26 -3.23 22.29
C ARG A 199 1.65 -3.63 22.75
N ASP A 200 1.98 -4.90 22.54
CA ASP A 200 3.26 -5.48 22.93
C ASP A 200 4.23 -5.41 21.75
N PRO A 201 5.32 -4.61 21.84
CA PRO A 201 6.29 -4.46 20.75
C PRO A 201 6.99 -5.75 20.37
N GLU A 202 7.18 -6.69 21.30
CA GLU A 202 7.84 -7.97 20.99
C GLU A 202 6.92 -8.86 20.17
N ARG A 203 5.62 -8.86 20.50
CA ARG A 203 4.60 -9.58 19.71
C ARG A 203 4.32 -8.94 18.35
N ALA A 204 4.71 -7.70 18.14
CA ALA A 204 4.57 -7.02 16.86
C ALA A 204 5.59 -7.51 15.83
N ARG A 205 6.71 -8.08 16.28
CA ARG A 205 7.81 -8.52 15.42
C ARG A 205 7.51 -9.88 14.81
N ALA A 206 7.66 -9.98 13.49
CA ALA A 206 7.60 -11.25 12.79
C ALA A 206 8.43 -11.18 11.49
N TRP A 207 8.27 -12.18 10.62
CA TRP A 207 8.86 -12.18 9.29
C TRP A 207 7.90 -12.70 8.21
N PHE A 208 8.05 -12.17 7.00
CA PHE A 208 7.58 -12.82 5.78
C PHE A 208 8.69 -13.69 5.19
N ILE A 209 8.34 -14.86 4.67
CA ILE A 209 9.17 -15.66 3.76
C ILE A 209 8.68 -15.50 2.32
N VAL A 210 9.58 -15.65 1.37
CA VAL A 210 9.21 -15.80 -0.05
C VAL A 210 8.75 -17.23 -0.27
N GLY A 211 7.46 -17.41 -0.50
CA GLY A 211 6.83 -18.68 -0.84
C GLY A 211 6.78 -18.94 -2.35
N PRO A 212 6.08 -20.01 -2.76
CA PRO A 212 5.86 -20.31 -4.18
C PRO A 212 5.27 -19.12 -4.93
N GLU A 213 5.62 -19.01 -6.21
CA GLU A 213 5.09 -17.97 -7.10
C GLU A 213 5.42 -16.52 -6.68
N GLY A 214 6.36 -16.32 -5.76
CA GLY A 214 6.77 -14.99 -5.30
C GLY A 214 5.89 -14.41 -4.20
N ARG A 215 5.05 -15.23 -3.55
CA ARG A 215 4.19 -14.79 -2.43
C ARG A 215 5.04 -14.41 -1.23
N LEU A 216 4.69 -13.32 -0.55
CA LEU A 216 5.22 -13.03 0.79
C LEU A 216 4.26 -13.56 1.84
N ILE A 217 4.72 -14.53 2.64
CA ILE A 217 3.89 -15.29 3.56
C ILE A 217 4.45 -15.17 4.99
N ARG A 218 3.63 -14.72 5.93
CA ARG A 218 3.88 -14.91 7.36
C ARG A 218 3.14 -16.16 7.76
N GLU A 219 3.85 -17.17 8.23
CA GLU A 219 3.22 -18.36 8.80
C GLU A 219 2.51 -18.01 10.11
N GLY A 220 1.44 -18.73 10.44
CA GLY A 220 0.67 -18.49 11.65
C GLY A 220 -0.66 -19.20 11.66
N ASN A 221 -1.47 -18.92 12.67
CA ASN A 221 -2.78 -19.56 12.83
C ASN A 221 -3.79 -19.01 11.80
N THR A 222 -4.61 -19.88 11.21
CA THR A 222 -5.68 -19.51 10.27
C THR A 222 -7.04 -19.29 10.93
N ALA A 223 -7.23 -19.70 12.19
CA ALA A 223 -8.52 -19.67 12.92
C ALA A 223 -8.52 -18.81 14.20
N GLY A 224 -7.40 -18.14 14.54
CA GLY A 224 -7.27 -17.33 15.76
C GLY A 224 -7.90 -15.93 15.68
N ARG A 225 -8.33 -15.38 16.83
CA ARG A 225 -8.86 -13.99 16.92
C ARG A 225 -7.76 -12.92 16.95
N ASP A 226 -6.55 -13.30 17.33
CA ASP A 226 -5.40 -12.41 17.48
C ASP A 226 -4.67 -12.21 16.15
N VAL A 227 -4.83 -11.05 15.52
CA VAL A 227 -4.26 -10.78 14.18
C VAL A 227 -2.73 -10.85 14.19
N ALA A 228 -2.07 -10.47 15.29
CA ALA A 228 -0.61 -10.48 15.41
C ALA A 228 0.02 -11.88 15.29
N SER A 229 -0.76 -12.95 15.52
CA SER A 229 -0.31 -14.35 15.39
C SER A 229 -0.90 -15.10 14.19
N ARG A 230 -1.65 -14.41 13.31
CA ARG A 230 -2.29 -15.05 12.15
C ARG A 230 -1.34 -15.27 10.99
N ARG A 231 -1.69 -16.24 10.14
CA ARG A 231 -1.13 -16.31 8.80
C ARG A 231 -1.47 -15.04 8.03
N LEU A 232 -0.49 -14.43 7.36
CA LEU A 232 -0.67 -13.28 6.47
C LEU A 232 -0.12 -13.62 5.09
N GLU A 233 -0.83 -13.21 4.04
CA GLU A 233 -0.28 -13.14 2.69
C GLU A 233 -0.36 -11.71 2.17
N VAL A 234 0.75 -11.20 1.64
CA VAL A 234 0.79 -9.85 1.08
C VAL A 234 -0.07 -9.78 -0.17
N SER A 235 -1.13 -8.98 -0.10
CA SER A 235 -2.08 -8.72 -1.20
C SER A 235 -1.70 -7.47 -1.98
N MET A 236 -1.01 -6.51 -1.37
CA MET A 236 -0.49 -5.33 -2.06
C MET A 236 0.71 -4.69 -1.36
N VAL A 237 1.50 -3.94 -2.12
CA VAL A 237 2.56 -3.06 -1.60
C VAL A 237 2.20 -1.60 -1.84
N ARG A 238 2.36 -0.77 -0.81
CA ARG A 238 2.17 0.69 -0.93
C ARG A 238 3.48 1.34 -1.31
N ARG A 239 3.50 1.99 -2.47
CA ARG A 239 4.64 2.82 -2.87
C ARG A 239 4.75 4.05 -1.96
N SER A 240 5.96 4.56 -1.82
CA SER A 240 6.30 5.80 -1.14
C SER A 240 6.90 6.78 -2.14
N ARG A 241 6.95 8.08 -1.81
CA ARG A 241 7.74 9.03 -2.59
C ARG A 241 9.23 8.73 -2.42
N GLU A 242 9.97 8.83 -3.52
CA GLU A 242 11.43 8.81 -3.56
C GLU A 242 12.03 10.07 -2.91
#